data_AF-A0AAP4DKD3-F1
#
_entry.id   AF-A0AAP4DKD3-F1
#
_cell.length_a   1.000
_cell.length_b   1.000
_cell.length_c   1.000
_cell.angle_alpha   90.00
_cell.angle_beta   90.00
_cell.angle_gamma   90.00
#
_symmetry.space_group_name_H-M   'P 1'
#
loop_
_entity.id
_entity.type
_entity.pdbx_description
1 polymer ?
#
loop_
_entity_poly.entity_id
_entity_poly.type
_entity_poly.pdbx_seq_one_letter_code
_entity_poly.pdbx_strand_id
1 'polypeptide(L)'
;KKISKSPHAVLITSIVILAILLIIVLSVLMERSEYRIPVTQVMINNDLNRESYIPIKPNASGGMAIMFAMSMFMITSYLLQILAHHFPVGFLKIFEKGMSMYTFTGATMYIIVLFTLSIVFGFVNIDAGQLAEGLRNSGDYIKGVRPGKDTKRYINKYVW
;
A
#
# COMPACT_ATOMS: atom_id res chain seq x y z
N LYS A 1 -37.73 -28.36 14.50
CA LYS A 1 -37.32 -27.87 13.15
C LYS A 1 -35.82 -28.17 12.99
N LYS A 2 -35.48 -29.40 12.58
CA LYS A 2 -34.09 -29.89 12.49
C LYS A 2 -33.36 -29.12 11.40
N ILE A 3 -32.36 -28.35 11.79
CA ILE A 3 -31.40 -27.73 10.88
C ILE A 3 -30.54 -28.88 10.35
N SER A 4 -31.00 -29.52 9.29
CA SER A 4 -30.14 -30.35 8.45
C SER A 4 -29.19 -29.40 7.73
N LYS A 5 -28.12 -28.97 8.40
CA LYS A 5 -26.96 -28.43 7.69
C LYS A 5 -26.44 -29.61 6.89
N SER A 6 -26.62 -29.57 5.57
CA SER A 6 -26.00 -30.55 4.69
C SER A 6 -24.51 -30.65 5.03
N PRO A 7 -23.90 -31.85 5.02
CA PRO A 7 -22.48 -31.99 5.32
C PRO A 7 -21.62 -31.08 4.43
N HIS A 8 -22.08 -30.82 3.20
CA HIS A 8 -21.48 -29.86 2.27
C HIS A 8 -21.54 -28.41 2.78
N ALA A 9 -22.64 -27.96 3.39
CA ALA A 9 -22.74 -26.58 3.92
C ALA A 9 -21.79 -26.34 5.11
N VAL A 10 -21.60 -27.34 5.97
CA VAL A 10 -20.64 -27.26 7.09
C VAL A 10 -19.20 -27.22 6.56
N LEU A 11 -18.87 -28.06 5.58
CA LEU A 11 -17.55 -28.07 4.94
C LEU A 11 -17.24 -26.74 4.25
N ILE A 12 -18.18 -26.19 3.46
CA ILE A 12 -18.01 -24.89 2.79
C ILE A 12 -17.80 -23.77 3.82
N THR A 13 -18.59 -23.73 4.88
CA THR A 13 -18.46 -22.70 5.92
C THR A 13 -17.10 -22.80 6.62
N SER A 14 -16.63 -24.01 6.92
CA SER A 14 -15.33 -24.22 7.55
C SER A 14 -14.17 -23.80 6.66
N ILE A 15 -14.24 -24.09 5.35
CA ILE A 15 -13.26 -23.65 4.35
C ILE A 15 -13.20 -22.13 4.25
N VAL A 16 -14.35 -21.45 4.21
CA VAL A 16 -14.42 -19.98 4.14
C VAL A 16 -13.78 -19.35 5.38
N ILE A 17 -14.07 -19.88 6.58
CA ILE A 17 -13.47 -19.39 7.82
C ILE A 17 -11.95 -19.57 7.79
N LEU A 18 -11.46 -20.74 7.35
CA LEU A 18 -10.03 -21.01 7.24
C LEU A 18 -9.34 -20.06 6.25
N ALA A 19 -9.98 -19.79 5.11
CA ALA A 19 -9.47 -18.86 4.10
C ALA A 19 -9.38 -17.43 4.64
N ILE A 20 -10.41 -16.94 5.35
CA ILE A 20 -10.39 -15.61 5.98
C ILE A 20 -9.27 -15.52 7.01
N LEU A 21 -9.11 -16.54 7.85
CA LEU A 21 -8.07 -16.57 8.89
C LEU A 21 -6.68 -16.54 8.26
N LEU A 22 -6.47 -17.28 7.17
CA LEU A 22 -5.22 -17.26 6.41
C LEU A 22 -4.93 -15.87 5.81
N ILE A 23 -5.93 -15.20 5.24
CA ILE A 23 -5.78 -13.83 4.71
C ILE A 23 -5.42 -12.85 5.82
N ILE A 24 -6.06 -12.94 6.99
CA ILE A 24 -5.77 -12.07 8.14
C ILE A 24 -4.32 -12.27 8.60
N VAL A 25 -3.88 -13.52 8.79
CA VAL A 25 -2.50 -13.81 9.20
C VAL A 25 -1.50 -13.27 8.19
N LEU A 26 -1.76 -13.45 6.90
CA LEU A 26 -0.91 -12.95 5.83
C LEU A 26 -0.86 -11.41 5.81
N SER A 27 -2.00 -10.76 6.01
CA SER A 27 -2.10 -9.31 6.10
C SER A 27 -1.34 -8.75 7.31
N VAL A 28 -1.43 -9.40 8.47
CA VAL A 28 -0.70 -8.99 9.68
C VAL A 28 0.81 -9.19 9.47
N LEU A 29 1.23 -10.28 8.84
CA LEU A 29 2.63 -10.54 8.56
C LEU A 29 3.23 -9.51 7.60
N MET A 30 2.48 -9.11 6.56
CA MET A 30 2.87 -8.03 5.65
C MET A 30 2.93 -6.68 6.36
N GLU A 31 1.96 -6.34 7.22
CA GLU A 31 1.95 -5.07 7.94
C GLU A 31 3.05 -4.96 9.01
N ARG A 32 3.45 -6.10 9.61
CA ARG A 32 4.54 -6.17 10.59
C ARG A 32 5.92 -6.28 9.95
N SER A 33 5.99 -6.52 8.64
CA SER A 33 7.26 -6.58 7.95
C SER A 33 7.84 -5.17 7.80
N GLU A 34 9.09 -5.01 8.21
CA GLU A 34 9.83 -3.75 8.14
C GLU A 34 11.28 -4.04 7.73
N TYR A 35 11.80 -3.25 6.80
CA TYR A 35 13.21 -3.22 6.48
C TYR A 35 13.93 -2.34 7.49
N ARG A 36 14.74 -2.95 8.35
CA ARG A 36 15.52 -2.26 9.37
C ARG A 36 16.87 -1.84 8.78
N ILE A 37 17.05 -0.55 8.53
CA ILE A 37 18.33 0.00 8.08
C ILE A 37 19.12 0.45 9.32
N PRO A 38 20.27 -0.17 9.64
CA PRO A 38 21.04 0.18 10.83
C PRO A 38 21.69 1.57 10.67
N VAL A 39 21.58 2.36 11.72
CA VAL A 39 22.14 3.71 11.85
C VAL A 39 23.02 3.75 13.09
N THR A 40 24.19 4.35 12.94
CA THR A 40 25.10 4.61 14.06
C THR A 40 24.87 6.03 14.54
N GLN A 41 24.53 6.16 15.83
CA GLN A 41 24.32 7.47 16.45
C GLN A 41 25.60 7.94 17.11
N VAL A 42 26.12 9.09 16.70
CA VAL A 42 27.45 9.57 17.15
C VAL A 42 27.37 10.23 18.53
N MET A 43 26.20 10.76 18.91
CA MET A 43 25.99 11.41 20.21
C MET A 43 25.75 10.42 21.36
N ILE A 44 25.46 9.14 21.11
CA ILE A 44 25.20 8.15 22.15
C ILE A 44 26.43 7.26 22.31
N ASN A 45 27.30 7.64 23.25
CA ASN A 45 28.56 6.97 23.50
C ASN A 45 28.45 6.06 24.74
N ASN A 46 27.60 5.03 24.67
CA ASN A 46 27.41 4.08 25.76
C ASN A 46 27.55 2.64 25.23
N ASP A 47 28.19 1.75 26.00
CA ASP A 47 28.41 0.32 25.67
C ASP A 47 27.11 -0.47 25.44
N LEU A 48 25.97 0.13 25.73
CA LEU A 48 24.62 -0.34 25.39
C LEU A 48 24.14 0.27 24.06
N ASN A 49 25.03 0.39 23.08
CA ASN A 49 24.72 0.84 21.72
C ASN A 49 23.78 -0.18 21.06
N ARG A 50 22.51 -0.16 21.46
CA ARG A 50 21.44 -0.85 20.75
C ARG A 50 21.47 -0.26 19.37
N GLU A 51 21.84 -1.06 18.37
CA GLU A 51 21.88 -0.61 16.99
C GLU A 51 20.57 0.10 16.66
N SER A 52 20.65 1.43 16.55
CA SER A 52 19.51 2.23 16.13
C SER A 52 19.22 1.87 14.69
N TYR A 53 17.95 1.88 14.30
CA TYR A 53 17.58 1.56 12.94
C TYR A 53 16.42 2.42 12.48
N ILE A 54 16.40 2.66 11.18
CA ILE A 54 15.26 3.26 10.50
C ILE A 54 14.37 2.12 10.01
N PRO A 55 13.12 2.01 10.50
CA PRO A 55 12.17 1.08 9.94
C PRO A 55 11.59 1.65 8.64
N ILE A 56 11.81 0.96 7.52
CA ILE A 56 11.15 1.24 6.26
C ILE A 56 10.12 0.15 6.00
N LYS A 57 8.84 0.52 5.94
CA LYS A 57 7.79 -0.42 5.59
C LYS A 57 7.86 -0.77 4.10
N PRO A 58 7.67 -2.04 3.70
CA PRO A 58 7.62 -2.44 2.30
C PRO A 58 6.39 -1.86 1.58
N ASN A 59 5.29 -1.61 2.29
CA ASN A 59 4.18 -0.82 1.79
C ASN A 59 4.25 0.60 2.39
N ALA A 60 5.12 1.43 1.81
CA ALA A 60 5.26 2.83 2.21
C ALA A 60 3.98 3.65 1.98
N SER A 61 3.15 3.24 1.02
CA SER A 61 1.86 3.87 0.74
C SER A 61 0.77 3.54 1.78
N GLY A 62 0.95 2.46 2.55
CA GLY A 62 -0.04 1.97 3.51
C GLY A 62 -1.43 1.76 2.88
N GLY A 63 -2.48 2.13 3.62
CA GLY A 63 -3.87 2.12 3.16
C GLY A 63 -4.31 3.39 2.42
N MET A 64 -3.45 4.40 2.25
CA MET A 64 -3.86 5.66 1.64
C MET A 64 -4.11 5.52 0.13
N ALA A 65 -3.24 4.83 -0.61
CA ALA A 65 -3.43 4.66 -2.05
C ALA A 65 -4.72 3.93 -2.39
N ILE A 66 -5.12 2.92 -1.61
CA ILE A 66 -6.37 2.21 -1.87
C ILE A 66 -7.60 3.08 -1.59
N MET A 67 -7.56 3.91 -0.54
CA MET A 67 -8.63 4.86 -0.26
C MET A 67 -8.77 5.91 -1.38
N PHE A 68 -7.65 6.44 -1.88
CA PHE A 68 -7.66 7.39 -3.01
C PHE A 68 -8.09 6.75 -4.33
N ALA A 69 -7.64 5.53 -4.62
CA ALA A 69 -8.05 4.81 -5.82
C ALA A 69 -9.57 4.58 -5.81
N MET A 70 -10.12 4.14 -4.67
CA MET A 70 -11.56 3.92 -4.50
C MET A 70 -12.36 5.22 -4.66
N SER A 71 -11.94 6.32 -4.02
CA SER A 71 -12.66 7.59 -4.13
C SER A 71 -12.64 8.13 -5.56
N MET A 72 -11.49 8.05 -6.24
CA MET A 72 -11.35 8.46 -7.64
C MET A 72 -12.21 7.61 -8.58
N PHE A 73 -12.25 6.29 -8.39
CA PHE A 73 -13.11 5.40 -9.18
C PHE A 73 -14.59 5.66 -8.93
N MET A 74 -15.00 5.86 -7.68
CA MET A 74 -16.39 6.15 -7.32
C MET A 74 -16.85 7.49 -7.89
N ILE A 75 -16.04 8.54 -7.76
CA ILE A 75 -16.38 9.87 -8.32
C ILE A 75 -16.55 9.75 -9.83
N THR A 76 -15.61 9.09 -10.51
CA THR A 76 -15.65 8.97 -11.96
C THR A 76 -16.83 8.11 -12.41
N SER A 77 -17.12 6.99 -11.74
CA SER A 77 -18.26 6.13 -12.09
C SER A 77 -19.61 6.83 -11.90
N TYR A 78 -19.78 7.60 -10.81
CA TYR A 78 -20.98 8.40 -10.60
C TYR A 78 -21.13 9.50 -11.65
N LEU A 79 -20.03 10.18 -12.00
CA LEU A 79 -20.05 11.20 -13.06
C LEU A 79 -20.53 10.59 -14.38
N LEU A 80 -20.00 9.42 -14.77
CA LEU A 80 -20.42 8.73 -16.00
C LEU A 80 -21.89 8.32 -15.96
N GLN A 81 -22.40 7.84 -14.82
CA GLN A 81 -23.82 7.47 -14.70
C GLN A 81 -24.74 8.67 -14.91
N ILE A 82 -24.41 9.82 -14.32
CA ILE A 82 -25.17 11.07 -14.50
C ILE A 82 -25.11 11.53 -15.95
N LEU A 83 -23.92 11.50 -16.57
CA LEU A 83 -23.72 11.93 -17.94
C LEU A 83 -24.42 11.02 -18.95
N ALA A 84 -24.42 9.70 -18.71
CA ALA A 84 -25.12 8.72 -19.55
C ALA A 84 -26.65 8.83 -19.43
N HIS A 85 -27.15 9.29 -18.27
CA HIS A 85 -28.56 9.57 -18.07
C HIS A 85 -29.03 10.81 -18.85
N HIS A 86 -28.22 11.87 -18.90
CA HIS A 86 -28.55 13.11 -19.62
C HIS A 86 -28.21 13.06 -21.12
N PHE A 87 -27.16 12.34 -21.52
CA PHE A 87 -26.72 12.21 -22.91
C PHE A 87 -26.57 10.73 -23.28
N PRO A 88 -27.61 10.10 -23.86
CA PRO A 88 -27.58 8.69 -24.25
C PRO A 88 -26.80 8.49 -25.56
N VAL A 89 -25.51 8.85 -25.58
CA VAL A 89 -24.60 8.53 -26.68
C VAL A 89 -23.99 7.15 -26.47
N GLY A 90 -23.90 6.34 -27.54
CA GLY A 90 -23.47 4.94 -27.46
C GLY A 90 -22.08 4.73 -26.84
N PHE A 91 -21.19 5.71 -26.98
CA PHE A 91 -19.85 5.69 -26.39
C PHE A 91 -19.87 5.79 -24.85
N LEU A 92 -20.81 6.55 -24.27
CA LEU A 92 -20.92 6.68 -22.81
C LEU A 92 -21.34 5.38 -22.14
N LYS A 93 -22.22 4.59 -22.79
CA LYS A 93 -22.61 3.26 -22.30
C LYS A 93 -21.47 2.24 -22.35
N ILE A 94 -20.55 2.37 -23.31
CA ILE A 94 -19.36 1.51 -23.39
C ILE A 94 -18.39 1.85 -22.25
N PHE A 95 -18.21 3.15 -21.97
CA PHE A 95 -17.38 3.62 -20.86
C PHE A 95 -17.96 3.30 -19.48
N GLU A 96 -19.28 3.42 -19.30
CA GLU A 96 -19.99 2.99 -18.09
C GLU A 96 -19.76 1.49 -17.83
N LYS A 97 -19.92 0.67 -18.87
CA LYS A 97 -19.74 -0.78 -18.77
C LYS A 97 -18.27 -1.16 -18.53
N GLY A 98 -17.32 -0.41 -19.10
CA GLY A 98 -15.88 -0.63 -18.92
C GLY A 98 -15.32 -0.12 -17.59
N MET A 99 -15.97 0.84 -16.93
CA MET A 99 -15.59 1.36 -15.61
C MET A 99 -16.24 0.61 -14.44
N SER A 100 -17.14 -0.33 -14.73
CA SER A 100 -17.73 -1.20 -13.71
C SER A 100 -16.68 -2.15 -13.15
N MET A 101 -16.44 -2.11 -11.83
CA MET A 101 -15.49 -3.01 -11.13
C MET A 101 -15.81 -4.50 -11.33
N TYR A 102 -17.04 -4.83 -11.72
CA TYR A 102 -17.49 -6.20 -11.99
C TYR A 102 -17.10 -6.70 -13.38
N THR A 103 -16.63 -5.82 -14.27
CA THR A 103 -16.08 -6.22 -15.56
C THR A 103 -14.57 -6.37 -15.48
N PHE A 104 -14.03 -7.34 -16.23
CA PHE A 104 -12.60 -7.60 -16.28
C PHE A 104 -11.81 -6.33 -16.64
N THR A 105 -12.29 -5.55 -17.61
CA THR A 105 -11.69 -4.28 -18.04
C THR A 105 -11.63 -3.24 -16.91
N GLY A 106 -12.72 -3.09 -16.14
CA GLY A 106 -12.78 -2.14 -15.03
C GLY A 106 -11.89 -2.56 -13.86
N ALA A 107 -11.85 -3.86 -13.54
CA ALA A 107 -10.96 -4.40 -12.52
C ALA A 107 -9.48 -4.20 -12.90
N THR A 108 -9.10 -4.45 -14.16
CA THR A 108 -7.73 -4.22 -14.63
C THR A 108 -7.36 -2.73 -14.56
N MET A 109 -8.24 -1.84 -15.00
CA MET A 109 -8.00 -0.39 -14.91
C MET A 109 -7.85 0.06 -13.46
N TYR A 110 -8.68 -0.45 -12.55
CA TYR A 110 -8.57 -0.17 -11.12
C TYR A 110 -7.23 -0.63 -10.54
N ILE A 111 -6.77 -1.83 -10.88
CA ILE A 111 -5.46 -2.35 -10.44
C ILE A 111 -4.32 -1.46 -10.95
N ILE A 112 -4.37 -1.01 -12.21
CA ILE A 112 -3.34 -0.13 -12.79
C ILE A 112 -3.31 1.22 -12.07
N VAL A 113 -4.47 1.84 -11.86
CA VAL A 113 -4.57 3.12 -11.13
C VAL A 113 -4.10 2.95 -9.70
N LEU A 114 -4.52 1.89 -9.02
CA LEU A 114 -4.11 1.56 -7.66
C LEU A 114 -2.58 1.39 -7.57
N PHE A 115 -1.99 0.62 -8.48
CA PHE A 115 -0.56 0.38 -8.52
C PHE A 115 0.22 1.68 -8.74
N THR A 116 -0.24 2.51 -9.69
CA THR A 116 0.38 3.81 -9.98
C THR A 116 0.30 4.75 -8.77
N LEU A 117 -0.87 4.86 -8.13
CA LEU A 117 -1.07 5.68 -6.94
C LEU A 117 -0.24 5.15 -5.76
N SER A 118 -0.12 3.83 -5.60
CA SER A 118 0.70 3.24 -4.55
C SER A 118 2.15 3.68 -4.64
N ILE A 119 2.74 3.69 -5.83
CA ILE A 119 4.12 4.15 -6.02
C ILE A 119 4.24 5.65 -5.68
N VAL A 120 3.32 6.48 -6.20
CA VAL A 120 3.34 7.92 -5.95
C VAL A 120 3.21 8.23 -4.45
N PHE A 121 2.26 7.59 -3.76
CA PHE A 121 2.08 7.79 -2.32
C PHE A 121 3.19 7.15 -1.49
N GLY A 122 3.89 6.12 -1.98
CA GLY A 122 5.09 5.59 -1.35
C GLY A 122 6.17 6.66 -1.22
N PHE A 123 6.46 7.39 -2.29
CA PHE A 123 7.41 8.51 -2.29
C PHE A 123 6.94 9.73 -1.50
N VAL A 124 5.64 10.01 -1.45
CA VAL A 124 5.08 11.12 -0.67
C VAL A 124 5.13 10.83 0.84
N ASN A 125 4.89 9.59 1.26
CA ASN A 125 4.92 9.22 2.67
C ASN A 125 6.34 9.14 3.24
N ILE A 126 7.30 8.63 2.44
CA ILE A 126 8.70 8.52 2.87
C ILE A 126 9.53 9.55 2.12
N ASP A 127 9.66 10.74 2.71
CA ASP A 127 10.60 11.74 2.21
C ASP A 127 12.03 11.37 2.62
N ALA A 128 12.71 10.58 1.77
CA ALA A 128 14.10 10.21 1.95
C ALA A 128 15.05 11.42 2.00
N GLY A 129 14.66 12.58 1.45
CA GLY A 129 15.43 13.80 1.53
C GLY A 129 15.44 14.36 2.94
N GLN A 130 14.26 14.54 3.53
CA GLN A 130 14.13 14.97 4.93
C GLN A 130 14.78 13.99 5.90
N LEU A 131 14.62 12.68 5.66
CA LEU A 131 15.24 11.67 6.51
C LEU A 131 16.77 11.73 6.47
N ALA A 132 17.35 11.87 5.28
CA ALA A 132 18.80 11.99 5.09
C ALA A 132 19.36 13.29 5.69
N GLU A 133 18.62 14.40 5.58
CA GLU A 133 19.01 15.67 6.16
C GLU A 133 18.89 15.66 7.70
N GLY A 134 17.86 15.02 8.24
CA GLY A 134 17.72 14.77 9.68
C GLY A 134 18.90 13.99 10.25
N LEU A 135 19.29 12.89 9.60
CA LEU A 135 20.48 12.10 9.97
C LEU A 135 21.76 12.95 9.92
N ARG A 136 21.95 13.73 8.85
CA ARG A 136 23.11 14.61 8.72
C ARG A 136 23.16 15.65 9.85
N ASN A 137 22.02 16.23 10.21
CA ASN A 137 21.93 17.28 11.21
C ASN A 137 22.10 16.73 12.64
N SER A 138 21.67 15.49 12.92
CA SER A 138 21.93 14.81 14.20
C SER A 138 23.36 14.26 14.32
N GLY A 139 24.13 14.26 13.22
CA GLY A 139 25.45 13.62 13.15
C GLY A 139 25.37 12.10 13.01
N ASP A 140 24.18 11.54 12.85
CA ASP A 140 23.95 10.11 12.69
C ASP A 140 24.22 9.69 11.23
N TYR A 141 24.67 8.44 11.04
CA TYR A 141 24.97 7.95 9.70
C TYR A 141 24.70 6.46 9.52
N ILE A 142 24.43 6.07 8.28
CA ILE A 142 24.31 4.67 7.87
C ILE A 142 25.73 4.15 7.59
N LYS A 143 26.10 3.01 8.19
CA LYS A 143 27.42 2.39 7.97
C LYS A 143 27.64 2.15 6.47
N GLY A 144 28.74 2.67 5.92
CA GLY A 144 29.11 2.49 4.51
C GLY A 144 28.47 3.45 3.50
N VAL A 145 27.67 4.44 3.94
CA VAL A 145 27.05 5.45 3.06
C VAL A 145 27.37 6.86 3.55
N ARG A 146 27.82 7.74 2.65
CA ARG A 146 28.15 9.13 3.01
C ARG A 146 26.89 9.94 3.32
N PRO A 147 26.83 10.67 4.45
CA PRO A 147 25.69 11.51 4.81
C PRO A 147 25.29 12.50 3.71
N GLY A 148 23.98 12.66 3.49
CA GLY A 148 23.42 13.59 2.50
C GLY A 148 22.89 12.89 1.25
N LYS A 149 23.45 13.22 0.07
CA LYS A 149 22.91 12.76 -1.22
C LYS A 149 22.97 11.23 -1.37
N ASP A 150 24.06 10.60 -0.92
CA ASP A 150 24.23 9.15 -1.03
C ASP A 150 23.26 8.42 -0.07
N THR A 151 23.05 8.93 1.14
CA THR A 151 22.03 8.45 2.09
C THR A 151 20.62 8.51 1.49
N LYS A 152 20.25 9.64 0.88
CA LYS A 152 18.95 9.80 0.21
C LYS A 152 18.76 8.75 -0.89
N ARG A 153 19.78 8.56 -1.74
CA ARG A 153 19.74 7.59 -2.84
C ARG A 153 19.65 6.16 -2.33
N TYR A 154 20.32 5.87 -1.21
CA TYR A 154 20.25 4.57 -0.55
C TYR A 154 18.84 4.28 -0.03
N ILE A 155 18.24 5.21 0.72
CA ILE A 155 16.88 5.07 1.26
C ILE A 155 15.85 4.93 0.13
N ASN A 156 15.94 5.74 -0.92
CA ASN A 156 15.04 5.67 -2.08
C ASN A 156 15.05 4.30 -2.79
N LYS A 157 16.09 3.49 -2.66
CA LYS A 157 16.12 2.14 -3.24
C LYS A 157 15.16 1.18 -2.53
N TYR A 158 14.84 1.46 -1.27
CA TYR A 158 13.96 0.65 -0.43
C TYR A 158 12.51 1.17 -0.40
N VAL A 159 12.28 2.37 -0.91
CA VAL A 159 10.92 2.95 -1.06
C VAL A 159 10.40 2.56 -2.44
N TRP A 160 9.35 1.74 -2.45
CA TRP A 160 8.61 1.31 -3.63
C TRP A 160 7.13 1.66 -3.48
#